data_AF-A0A2T6KQN6-F1
#
_entry.id   AF-A0A2T6KQN6-F1
#
_cell.length_a   1.000
_cell.length_b   1.000
_cell.length_c   1.000
_cell.angle_alpha   90.00
_cell.angle_beta   90.00
_cell.angle_gamma   90.00
#
_symmetry.space_group_name_H-M   'P 1'
#
loop_
_entity.id
_entity.type
_entity.pdbx_description
1 polymer ?
#
loop_
_entity_poly.entity_id
_entity_poly.type
_entity_poly.pdbx_seq_one_letter_code
_entity_poly.pdbx_strand_id
1 'polypeptide(L)'
;MSVRLRWEGDAMTYEYKVVPAPTRGLKAKGVKTAEDRFANALQTAMNDLAADGWEYQRTDTLPCEQREGLMSKTTVYQNMLIFRRRTAQAVAAPSARAEPASEKTAVAPPLAQEPALPRTGDAATRPLHGAERLTADDKQQLLKSGTGEKPKKSDVAAE
;
A
#
# COMPACT_ATOMS: atom_id res chain seq x y z
N MET A 1 -31.22 7.41 50.28
CA MET A 1 -29.77 7.30 50.04
C MET A 1 -29.55 7.22 48.54
N SER A 2 -29.15 8.32 47.91
CA SER A 2 -28.91 8.34 46.47
C SER A 2 -27.42 8.11 46.24
N VAL A 3 -27.07 6.89 45.80
CA VAL A 3 -25.73 6.59 45.31
C VAL A 3 -25.63 7.23 43.92
N ARG A 4 -25.00 8.39 43.86
CA ARG A 4 -24.57 8.99 42.60
C ARG A 4 -23.36 8.17 42.15
N LEU A 5 -23.57 7.24 41.22
CA LEU A 5 -22.48 6.59 40.48
C LEU A 5 -21.73 7.70 39.76
N ARG A 6 -20.66 8.23 40.38
CA ARG A 6 -19.63 8.94 39.64
C ARG A 6 -19.01 7.88 38.74
N TRP A 7 -19.31 7.97 37.45
CA TRP A 7 -18.51 7.31 36.44
C TRP A 7 -17.14 7.99 36.46
N GLU A 8 -16.31 7.63 37.44
CA GLU A 8 -14.88 7.91 37.46
C GLU A 8 -14.23 6.90 36.50
N GLY A 9 -14.67 6.92 35.25
CA GLY A 9 -13.89 6.32 34.18
C GLY A 9 -12.65 7.18 34.06
N ASP A 10 -11.49 6.61 34.34
CA ASP A 10 -10.21 7.15 33.88
C ASP A 10 -10.38 7.38 32.38
N ALA A 11 -10.72 8.61 32.03
CA ALA A 11 -11.30 8.90 30.73
C ALA A 11 -10.14 8.80 29.76
N MET A 12 -10.06 7.63 29.11
CA MET A 12 -9.24 7.36 27.94
C MET A 12 -9.63 8.36 26.87
N THR A 13 -9.13 9.58 27.03
CA THR A 13 -9.53 10.72 26.23
C THR A 13 -8.73 10.58 24.95
N TYR A 14 -9.46 10.49 23.84
CA TYR A 14 -8.87 10.44 22.53
C TYR A 14 -8.92 11.84 21.92
N GLU A 15 -7.81 12.24 21.31
CA GLU A 15 -7.78 13.36 20.39
C GLU A 15 -8.05 12.82 18.98
N TYR A 16 -8.83 13.56 18.19
CA TYR A 16 -9.16 13.19 16.80
C TYR A 16 -8.60 14.22 15.83
N LYS A 17 -8.09 13.74 14.70
CA LYS A 17 -7.65 14.56 13.58
C LYS A 17 -8.33 14.08 12.31
N VAL A 18 -8.88 15.02 11.55
CA VAL A 18 -9.56 14.75 10.29
C VAL A 18 -8.88 15.55 9.20
N VAL A 19 -8.48 14.88 8.12
CA VAL A 19 -7.79 15.50 6.98
C VAL A 19 -8.41 15.06 5.67
N PRO A 20 -8.45 15.91 4.63
CA PRO A 20 -8.95 15.49 3.33
C PRO A 20 -8.07 14.38 2.75
N ALA A 21 -8.68 13.37 2.15
CA ALA A 21 -7.96 12.34 1.43
C ALA A 21 -7.25 12.95 0.20
N PRO A 22 -6.05 12.46 -0.17
CA PRO A 22 -5.38 12.92 -1.38
C PRO A 22 -6.27 12.76 -2.61
N THR A 23 -6.40 13.83 -3.41
CA THR A 23 -7.16 13.80 -4.67
C THR A 23 -6.28 13.58 -5.89
N ARG A 24 -4.96 13.63 -5.70
CA ARG A 24 -3.95 13.48 -6.75
C ARG A 24 -2.86 12.52 -6.29
N GLY A 25 -2.38 11.72 -7.23
CA GLY A 25 -1.27 10.81 -6.98
C GLY A 25 0.08 11.52 -6.88
N LEU A 26 0.99 10.93 -6.12
CA LEU A 26 2.34 11.41 -5.87
C LEU A 26 3.35 10.61 -6.70
N LYS A 27 4.14 11.29 -7.53
CA LYS A 27 5.23 10.67 -8.28
C LYS A 27 6.37 10.29 -7.35
N ALA A 28 6.92 9.10 -7.52
CA ALA A 28 8.13 8.64 -6.84
C ALA A 28 8.93 7.72 -7.75
N LYS A 29 10.17 7.41 -7.35
CA LYS A 29 11.03 6.47 -8.08
C LYS A 29 10.37 5.08 -8.10
N GLY A 30 10.21 4.51 -9.29
CA GLY A 30 9.58 3.19 -9.47
C GLY A 30 8.05 3.22 -9.58
N VAL A 31 7.40 4.33 -9.25
CA VAL A 31 5.95 4.52 -9.37
C VAL A 31 5.60 5.03 -10.77
N LYS A 32 4.98 4.17 -11.59
CA LYS A 32 4.76 4.47 -13.02
C LYS A 32 3.30 4.76 -13.34
N THR A 33 2.38 3.97 -12.82
CA THR A 33 0.94 4.04 -13.14
C THR A 33 0.23 5.16 -12.38
N ALA A 34 -1.04 5.42 -12.69
CA ALA A 34 -1.84 6.42 -11.97
C ALA A 34 -2.28 5.88 -10.60
N GLU A 35 -2.62 4.60 -10.56
CA GLU A 35 -2.99 3.84 -9.38
C GLU A 35 -1.84 3.80 -8.38
N ASP A 36 -0.62 3.50 -8.82
CA ASP A 36 0.57 3.48 -7.96
C ASP A 36 0.84 4.87 -7.36
N ARG A 37 0.61 5.94 -8.12
CA ARG A 37 0.78 7.31 -7.63
C ARG A 37 -0.26 7.64 -6.60
N PHE A 38 -1.51 7.25 -6.81
CA PHE A 38 -2.58 7.45 -5.86
C PHE A 38 -2.31 6.68 -4.56
N ALA A 39 -1.95 5.41 -4.66
CA ALA A 39 -1.56 4.58 -3.52
C ALA A 39 -0.37 5.20 -2.76
N ASN A 40 0.65 5.67 -3.47
CA ASN A 40 1.79 6.35 -2.87
C ASN A 40 1.40 7.64 -2.13
N ALA A 41 0.50 8.46 -2.70
CA ALA A 41 0.01 9.66 -2.03
C ALA A 41 -0.76 9.32 -0.74
N LEU A 42 -1.64 8.31 -0.80
CA LEU A 42 -2.39 7.86 0.37
C LEU A 42 -1.47 7.28 1.45
N GLN A 43 -0.56 6.39 1.06
CA GLN A 43 0.43 5.81 1.96
C GLN A 43 1.29 6.87 2.63
N THR A 44 1.75 7.88 1.88
CA THR A 44 2.54 8.99 2.42
C THR A 44 1.74 9.74 3.48
N ALA A 45 0.51 10.16 3.18
CA ALA A 45 -0.33 10.88 4.13
C ALA A 45 -0.63 10.07 5.40
N MET A 46 -0.84 8.75 5.28
CA MET A 46 -1.06 7.88 6.42
C MET A 46 0.21 7.72 7.27
N ASN A 47 1.36 7.54 6.64
CA ASN A 47 2.64 7.35 7.33
C ASN A 47 3.10 8.62 8.04
N ASP A 48 2.91 9.79 7.44
CA ASP A 48 3.25 11.09 8.05
C ASP A 48 2.48 11.27 9.36
N LEU A 49 1.17 10.98 9.36
CA LEU A 49 0.34 11.07 10.57
C LEU A 49 0.64 9.95 11.56
N ALA A 50 0.96 8.75 11.10
CA ALA A 50 1.41 7.66 11.97
C ALA A 50 2.72 8.00 12.70
N ALA A 51 3.66 8.68 12.01
CA ALA A 51 4.91 9.16 12.60
C ALA A 51 4.66 10.19 13.71
N ASP A 52 3.61 11.01 13.58
CA ASP A 52 3.13 11.96 14.59
C ASP A 52 2.32 11.29 15.74
N GLY A 53 2.20 9.96 15.74
CA GLY A 53 1.48 9.18 16.74
C GLY A 53 -0.03 9.10 16.53
N TRP A 54 -0.53 9.40 15.33
CA TRP A 54 -1.94 9.25 14.99
C TRP A 54 -2.25 7.85 14.45
N GLU A 55 -3.32 7.26 14.94
CA GLU A 55 -3.84 5.95 14.52
C GLU A 55 -4.98 6.14 13.51
N TYR A 56 -4.84 5.60 12.30
CA TYR A 56 -5.91 5.62 11.31
C TYR A 56 -7.13 4.86 11.82
N GLN A 57 -8.32 5.44 11.66
CA GLN A 57 -9.58 4.83 12.06
C GLN A 57 -10.42 4.43 10.85
N ARG A 58 -10.73 5.40 9.97
CA ARG A 58 -11.59 5.19 8.81
C ARG A 58 -11.48 6.34 7.81
N THR A 59 -12.13 6.13 6.67
CA THR A 59 -12.42 7.18 5.70
C THR A 59 -13.93 7.42 5.65
N ASP A 60 -14.35 8.67 5.72
CA ASP A 60 -15.75 9.07 5.56
C ASP A 60 -15.91 9.91 4.29
N THR A 61 -17.04 9.77 3.60
CA THR A 61 -17.40 10.60 2.43
C THR A 61 -18.47 11.61 2.84
N LEU A 62 -18.13 12.90 2.85
CA LEU A 62 -19.01 13.96 3.37
C LEU A 62 -19.36 14.98 2.28
N PRO A 63 -20.59 15.52 2.27
CA PRO A 63 -20.95 16.63 1.39
C PRO A 63 -20.28 17.93 1.84
N CYS A 64 -19.78 18.70 0.88
CA CYS A 64 -19.17 20.01 1.06
C CYS A 64 -19.81 21.02 0.09
N GLU A 65 -20.37 22.11 0.60
CA GLU A 65 -20.86 23.21 -0.23
C GLU A 65 -19.69 24.05 -0.75
N GLN A 66 -19.59 24.20 -2.07
CA GLN A 66 -18.64 25.11 -2.71
C GLN A 66 -19.37 26.09 -3.62
N ARG A 67 -18.82 27.29 -3.77
CA ARG A 67 -19.34 28.27 -4.72
C ARG A 67 -18.99 27.81 -6.14
N GLU A 68 -20.01 27.72 -7.00
CA GLU A 68 -19.85 27.47 -8.42
C GLU A 68 -20.28 28.73 -9.20
N GLY A 69 -19.34 29.35 -9.91
CA GLY A 69 -19.61 30.55 -10.69
C GLY A 69 -20.00 31.79 -9.86
N LEU A 70 -20.70 32.73 -10.51
CA LEU A 70 -20.97 34.05 -9.93
C LEU A 70 -22.06 34.04 -8.85
N MET A 71 -23.04 33.13 -8.89
CA MET A 71 -24.15 33.11 -7.92
C MET A 71 -24.61 31.70 -7.46
N SER A 72 -24.04 30.61 -7.96
CA SER A 72 -24.50 29.25 -7.62
C SER A 72 -23.66 28.61 -6.52
N LYS A 73 -24.28 27.71 -5.76
CA LYS A 73 -23.61 26.79 -4.84
C LYS A 73 -23.82 25.37 -5.33
N THR A 74 -22.80 24.53 -5.19
CA THR A 74 -22.83 23.13 -5.55
C THR A 74 -22.29 22.27 -4.43
N THR A 75 -22.91 21.12 -4.22
CA THR A 75 -22.47 20.13 -3.22
C THR A 75 -21.50 19.16 -3.87
N VAL A 76 -20.28 19.10 -3.35
CA VAL A 76 -19.26 18.13 -3.74
C VAL A 76 -19.01 17.16 -2.61
N TYR A 77 -18.93 15.87 -2.91
CA TYR A 77 -18.59 14.86 -1.92
C TYR A 77 -17.07 14.74 -1.79
N GLN A 78 -16.56 14.95 -0.58
CA GLN A 78 -15.14 14.89 -0.25
C GLN A 78 -14.87 13.70 0.67
N ASN A 79 -13.86 12.90 0.33
CA ASN A 79 -13.36 11.85 1.20
C ASN A 79 -12.43 12.44 2.27
N MET A 80 -12.67 12.06 3.54
CA MET A 80 -11.97 12.55 4.72
C MET A 80 -11.37 11.36 5.48
N LEU A 81 -10.06 11.43 5.76
CA LEU A 81 -9.36 10.44 6.57
C LEU A 81 -9.45 10.85 8.05
N ILE A 82 -9.82 9.90 8.90
CA ILE A 82 -10.04 10.12 10.33
C ILE A 82 -9.00 9.33 11.11
N PHE A 83 -8.33 10.04 12.01
CA PHE A 83 -7.32 9.50 12.90
C PHE A 83 -7.64 9.81 14.35
N ARG A 84 -7.12 9.00 15.26
CA ARG A 84 -7.18 9.24 16.70
C ARG A 84 -5.81 9.08 17.34
N ARG A 85 -5.57 9.72 18.48
CA ARG A 85 -4.45 9.37 19.37
C ARG A 85 -4.88 9.47 20.83
N ARG A 86 -4.23 8.72 21.71
CA ARG A 86 -4.46 8.78 23.15
C ARG A 86 -3.86 10.06 23.73
N THR A 87 -4.64 10.81 24.51
CA THR A 87 -4.12 11.96 25.28
C THR A 87 -3.27 11.45 26.46
N ALA A 88 -2.35 12.25 26.99
CA ALA A 88 -1.44 11.84 28.07
C ALA A 88 -2.12 11.18 29.29
N GLN A 89 -3.38 11.53 29.58
CA GLN A 89 -4.19 10.89 30.63
C GLN A 89 -4.54 9.43 30.30
N ALA A 90 -4.67 9.07 29.02
CA ALA A 90 -4.94 7.73 28.53
C ALA A 90 -3.68 6.83 28.40
N VAL A 91 -2.47 7.39 28.50
CA VAL A 91 -1.22 6.62 28.44
C VAL A 91 -0.81 6.08 29.82
N ALA A 92 -1.42 6.61 30.90
CA ALA A 92 -1.17 6.16 32.27
C ALA A 92 -1.77 4.76 32.59
N ALA A 93 -2.63 4.21 31.73
CA ALA A 93 -3.04 2.81 31.83
C ALA A 93 -2.06 1.93 31.05
N PRO A 94 -1.49 0.88 31.67
CA PRO A 94 -0.57 -0.01 30.98
C PRO A 94 -1.30 -0.68 29.82
N SER A 95 -0.85 -0.39 28.61
CA SER A 95 -1.16 -1.15 27.42
C SER A 95 -0.55 -2.53 27.59
N ALA A 96 -1.31 -3.48 28.12
CA ALA A 96 -0.96 -4.90 28.13
C ALA A 96 -1.00 -5.43 26.70
N ARG A 97 0.01 -5.09 25.91
CA ARG A 97 0.40 -5.90 24.76
C ARG A 97 1.11 -7.13 25.33
N ALA A 98 0.33 -8.17 25.60
CA ALA A 98 0.86 -9.49 25.85
C ALA A 98 1.50 -10.00 24.56
N GLU A 99 2.81 -9.84 24.43
CA GLU A 99 3.61 -10.73 23.61
C GLU A 99 4.20 -11.78 24.57
N PRO A 100 3.83 -13.07 24.48
CA PRO A 100 4.57 -14.08 25.19
C PRO A 100 5.99 -14.10 24.60
N ALA A 101 6.95 -13.78 25.45
CA ALA A 101 8.37 -13.96 25.20
C ALA A 101 8.61 -15.42 24.75
N SER A 102 8.94 -15.60 23.46
CA SER A 102 9.56 -16.85 23.00
C SER A 102 11.05 -16.74 23.29
N GLU A 103 11.45 -17.20 24.48
CA GLU A 103 12.85 -17.31 24.86
C GLU A 103 13.34 -18.75 24.66
N LYS A 104 14.43 -18.88 23.87
CA LYS A 104 15.36 -20.02 23.71
C LYS A 104 14.82 -21.33 23.11
N THR A 105 15.42 -21.84 22.03
CA THR A 105 16.80 -22.38 22.08
C THR A 105 17.43 -22.40 20.69
N ALA A 106 18.57 -21.71 20.57
CA ALA A 106 19.52 -21.92 19.48
C ALA A 106 20.31 -23.21 19.77
N VAL A 107 20.23 -24.19 18.87
CA VAL A 107 21.21 -25.30 18.82
C VAL A 107 22.12 -25.02 17.64
N ALA A 108 23.35 -24.58 17.94
CA ALA A 108 24.42 -24.49 16.97
C ALA A 108 24.99 -25.90 16.68
N PRO A 109 25.31 -26.26 15.43
CA PRO A 109 25.99 -27.52 15.12
C PRO A 109 27.48 -27.43 15.49
N PRO A 110 28.10 -28.48 16.07
CA PRO A 110 29.55 -28.49 16.30
C PRO A 110 30.30 -28.76 14.99
N LEU A 111 31.22 -27.86 14.64
CA LEU A 111 32.29 -28.09 13.68
C LEU A 111 33.40 -28.92 14.34
N ALA A 112 33.71 -30.10 13.80
CA ALA A 112 34.96 -30.82 14.08
C ALA A 112 35.40 -31.70 12.88
N GLN A 113 36.24 -31.10 12.03
CA GLN A 113 37.48 -31.60 11.40
C GLN A 113 37.51 -32.93 10.60
N GLU A 114 37.89 -32.79 9.32
CA GLU A 114 38.33 -33.82 8.35
C GLU A 114 39.82 -34.18 8.56
N PRO A 115 40.30 -35.40 8.21
CA PRO A 115 41.06 -35.53 6.96
C PRO A 115 40.97 -36.89 6.18
N ALA A 116 40.86 -36.77 4.84
CA ALA A 116 41.58 -37.47 3.75
C ALA A 116 41.50 -39.02 3.49
N LEU A 117 40.68 -39.37 2.48
CA LEU A 117 40.80 -40.26 1.27
C LEU A 117 41.78 -41.48 1.18
N PRO A 118 41.42 -42.51 0.38
CA PRO A 118 42.00 -42.60 -0.98
C PRO A 118 41.05 -43.05 -2.13
N ARG A 119 41.56 -42.80 -3.35
CA ARG A 119 40.97 -42.86 -4.71
C ARG A 119 40.60 -44.25 -5.25
N THR A 120 39.67 -44.25 -6.22
CA THR A 120 39.61 -44.96 -7.54
C THR A 120 38.15 -45.37 -7.81
N GLY A 121 37.51 -45.18 -8.97
CA GLY A 121 38.01 -44.95 -10.31
C GLY A 121 36.96 -44.40 -11.28
N ASP A 122 37.26 -44.64 -12.56
CA ASP A 122 36.94 -43.95 -13.80
C ASP A 122 35.52 -43.50 -14.19
N ALA A 123 35.53 -42.35 -14.87
CA ALA A 123 34.90 -42.00 -16.16
C ALA A 123 33.41 -42.30 -16.43
N ALA A 124 32.65 -41.23 -16.71
CA ALA A 124 31.89 -41.14 -17.96
C ALA A 124 31.38 -39.70 -18.24
N THR A 125 31.76 -39.25 -19.42
CA THR A 125 31.44 -38.02 -20.15
C THR A 125 29.98 -37.94 -20.64
N ARG A 126 29.23 -36.87 -20.33
CA ARG A 126 28.58 -35.90 -21.27
C ARG A 126 27.38 -35.15 -20.65
N PRO A 127 27.16 -33.86 -21.03
CA PRO A 127 26.07 -33.03 -20.56
C PRO A 127 24.81 -33.17 -21.43
N LEU A 128 23.62 -33.17 -20.81
CA LEU A 128 22.36 -32.89 -21.51
C LEU A 128 21.89 -31.49 -21.16
N HIS A 129 21.88 -30.65 -22.18
CA HIS A 129 21.35 -29.30 -22.22
C HIS A 129 19.83 -29.28 -21.99
N GLY A 130 19.33 -28.20 -21.39
CA GLY A 130 17.89 -27.90 -21.35
C GLY A 130 17.53 -26.64 -20.56
N ALA A 131 18.27 -25.54 -20.72
CA ALA A 131 17.84 -24.22 -20.25
C ALA A 131 17.27 -23.45 -21.45
N GLU A 132 15.95 -23.48 -21.64
CA GLU A 132 15.29 -22.63 -22.62
C GLU A 132 15.34 -21.16 -22.16
N ARG A 133 16.18 -20.37 -22.85
CA ARG A 133 16.08 -18.91 -22.87
C ARG A 133 15.20 -18.52 -24.07
N LEU A 134 14.06 -17.90 -23.80
CA LEU A 134 13.30 -17.17 -24.80
C LEU A 134 14.09 -15.91 -25.21
N THR A 135 14.33 -15.73 -26.51
CA THR A 135 15.05 -14.58 -27.08
C THR A 135 14.10 -13.60 -27.77
N ALA A 136 14.57 -12.36 -27.94
CA ALA A 136 13.80 -11.17 -28.26
C ALA A 136 13.35 -11.03 -29.74
N ASP A 137 13.53 -12.07 -30.56
CA ASP A 137 13.25 -12.01 -31.99
C ASP A 137 11.81 -12.40 -32.37
N ASP A 138 11.05 -13.04 -31.47
CA ASP A 138 9.73 -13.61 -31.78
C ASP A 138 8.56 -12.61 -31.84
N LYS A 139 8.76 -11.32 -31.51
CA LYS A 139 7.67 -10.32 -31.63
C LYS A 139 7.85 -9.32 -32.78
N GLN A 140 9.01 -9.28 -33.43
CA GLN A 140 9.18 -8.43 -34.63
C GLN A 140 8.46 -9.00 -35.88
N GLN A 141 7.88 -10.20 -35.79
CA GLN A 141 7.15 -10.82 -36.91
C GLN A 141 5.62 -10.58 -36.90
N LEU A 142 5.05 -9.91 -35.89
CA LEU A 142 3.61 -9.62 -35.82
C LEU A 142 3.21 -8.21 -36.32
N LEU A 143 4.16 -7.35 -36.71
CA LEU A 143 3.89 -5.96 -37.13
C LEU A 143 3.83 -5.72 -38.65
N LYS A 144 3.80 -6.75 -39.51
CA LYS A 144 3.86 -6.56 -40.98
C LYS A 144 2.63 -6.98 -41.78
N SER A 145 1.51 -7.33 -41.15
CA SER A 145 0.27 -7.66 -41.87
C SER A 145 -0.92 -6.87 -41.31
N GLY A 146 -1.32 -5.81 -42.01
CA GLY A 146 -2.57 -5.09 -41.71
C GLY A 146 -2.58 -3.61 -42.08
N THR A 147 -2.29 -3.27 -43.34
CA THR A 147 -2.53 -1.93 -43.90
C THR A 147 -3.86 -1.93 -44.66
N GLY A 148 -4.74 -0.97 -44.31
CA GLY A 148 -5.76 -0.40 -45.20
C GLY A 148 -7.21 -0.79 -44.92
N GLU A 149 -8.02 0.15 -44.43
CA GLU A 149 -9.16 0.72 -45.19
C GLU A 149 -9.79 1.92 -44.44
N LYS A 150 -9.95 3.06 -45.13
CA LYS A 150 -10.60 4.30 -44.64
C LYS A 150 -12.12 4.23 -44.93
N PRO A 151 -13.01 4.55 -43.98
CA PRO A 151 -14.40 4.86 -44.34
C PRO A 151 -14.54 6.33 -44.79
N LYS A 152 -15.31 6.50 -45.87
CA LYS A 152 -15.62 7.75 -46.57
C LYS A 152 -16.53 8.65 -45.74
N LYS A 153 -16.32 9.97 -45.89
CA LYS A 153 -17.28 11.03 -45.53
C LYS A 153 -18.59 10.82 -46.30
N SER A 154 -19.72 10.92 -45.63
CA SER A 154 -21.00 11.22 -46.25
C SER A 154 -21.47 12.60 -45.75
N ASP A 155 -21.49 13.55 -46.67
CA ASP A 155 -22.28 14.77 -46.58
C ASP A 155 -23.77 14.40 -46.51
N VAL A 156 -24.52 15.04 -45.60
CA VAL A 156 -25.96 15.25 -45.75
C VAL A 156 -26.25 16.70 -45.43
N ALA A 157 -26.83 17.34 -46.43
CA ALA A 157 -27.19 18.75 -46.49
C ALA A 157 -28.48 19.06 -45.71
N ALA A 158 -28.70 20.36 -45.58
CA ALA A 158 -29.87 21.06 -45.10
C ALA A 158 -31.22 20.48 -45.55
N GLU A 159 -32.21 20.55 -44.66
CA GLU A 159 -33.40 21.40 -44.83
C GLU A 159 -33.93 21.83 -43.45
#